data_AF-A0A7W1BZM1-F1
#
_entry.id   AF-A0A7W1BZM1-F1
#
_cell.length_a   1.000
_cell.length_b   1.000
_cell.length_c   1.000
_cell.angle_alpha   90.00
_cell.angle_beta   90.00
_cell.angle_gamma   90.00
#
_symmetry.space_group_name_H-M   'P 1'
#
loop_
_entity.id
_entity.type
_entity.pdbx_description
1 polymer ?
#
loop_
_entity_poly.entity_id
_entity_poly.type
_entity_poly.pdbx_seq_one_letter_code
_entity_poly.pdbx_strand_id
1 'polypeptide(L)' 'MKPKRIAVYGRVSTDAQSHASQLREVRAYVRRRWPKAEVVEYLDKASGAK' A
#
# COMPACT_ATOMS: atom_id res chain seq x y z
N MET A 1 -24.78 2.69 3.75
CA MET A 1 -23.80 1.89 2.96
C MET A 1 -22.68 1.46 3.88
N LYS A 2 -22.30 0.17 3.87
CA LYS A 2 -21.10 -0.29 4.59
C LYS A 2 -19.84 0.36 3.98
N PRO A 3 -18.86 0.78 4.80
CA PRO A 3 -17.54 1.20 4.32
C PRO A 3 -16.95 0.14 3.38
N LYS A 4 -16.41 0.57 2.23
CA LYS A 4 -15.63 -0.35 1.39
C LYS A 4 -14.34 -0.71 2.12
N ARG A 5 -13.92 -1.97 2.06
CA ARG A 5 -12.60 -2.39 2.56
C ARG A 5 -11.63 -2.44 1.39
N ILE A 6 -10.48 -1.79 1.53
CA ILE A 6 -9.45 -1.69 0.49
C ILE A 6 -8.14 -2.23 1.04
N ALA A 7 -7.59 -3.24 0.38
CA ALA A 7 -6.25 -3.75 0.67
C ALA A 7 -5.23 -3.03 -0.22
N VAL A 8 -4.16 -2.50 0.38
CA VAL A 8 -3.00 -1.97 -0.33
C VAL A 8 -1.83 -2.90 -0.05
N TYR A 9 -1.22 -3.44 -1.11
CA TYR A 9 -0.02 -4.27 -1.00
C TYR A 9 1.19 -3.50 -1.48
N GLY A 10 2.25 -3.49 -0.67
CA GLY A 10 3.54 -2.91 -1.04
C GLY A 10 4.66 -3.91 -0.79
N ARG A 11 5.55 -4.07 -1.77
CA ARG A 11 6.73 -4.91 -1.65
C ARG A 11 7.98 -4.12 -1.99
N VAL A 12 9.03 -4.30 -1.19
CA VAL A 12 10.38 -3.85 -1.53
C VAL A 12 11.32 -5.03 -1.67
N SER A 13 12.35 -4.88 -2.50
CA SER A 13 13.35 -5.91 -2.75
C SER A 13 14.54 -5.84 -1.81
N THR A 14 14.86 -4.65 -1.29
CA THR A 14 16.05 -4.41 -0.43
C THR A 14 15.74 -3.44 0.71
N ASP A 15 16.63 -3.41 1.72
CA ASP A 15 16.55 -2.47 2.84
C ASP A 15 16.82 -1.01 2.47
N ALA A 16 17.43 -0.77 1.31
CA ALA A 16 17.63 0.58 0.78
C ALA A 16 16.32 1.19 0.23
N GLN A 17 15.28 0.38 0.06
CA GLN A 17 13.99 0.81 -0.47
C GLN A 17 12.99 1.05 0.66
N SER A 18 12.12 2.04 0.46
CA SER A 18 11.10 2.42 1.44
C SER A 18 9.69 2.19 0.89
N HIS A 19 8.91 1.34 1.57
CA HIS A 19 7.47 1.21 1.31
C HIS A 19 6.75 2.55 1.40
N ALA A 20 7.17 3.41 2.34
CA ALA A 20 6.53 4.71 2.52
C ALA A 20 6.68 5.60 1.28
N SER A 21 7.87 5.61 0.66
CA SER A 21 8.12 6.34 -0.57
C SER A 21 7.34 5.76 -1.75
N GLN A 22 7.29 4.43 -1.88
CA GLN A 22 6.58 3.76 -2.98
C GLN A 22 5.05 3.86 -2.87
N LEU A 23 4.50 3.80 -1.66
CA LEU A 23 3.05 3.78 -1.45
C LEU A 23 2.43 5.17 -1.29
N ARG A 24 3.23 6.25 -1.29
CA ARG A 24 2.72 7.61 -1.06
C ARG A 24 1.58 7.98 -2.03
N GLU A 25 1.78 7.73 -3.32
CA GLU A 25 0.78 8.06 -4.35
C GLU A 25 -0.42 7.13 -4.30
N VAL A 26 -0.20 5.85 -4.01
CA VAL A 26 -1.28 4.86 -3.85
C VAL A 26 -2.19 5.25 -2.68
N ARG A 27 -1.60 5.60 -1.53
CA ARG A 27 -2.34 6.08 -0.36
C ARG A 27 -3.14 7.35 -0.67
N ALA A 28 -2.52 8.31 -1.36
CA ALA A 28 -3.18 9.55 -1.75
C ALA A 28 -4.36 9.28 -2.70
N TYR A 29 -4.18 8.38 -3.67
CA TYR A 29 -5.23 7.97 -4.61
C TYR A 29 -6.40 7.31 -3.88
N VAL A 30 -6.14 6.34 -3.00
CA VAL A 30 -7.17 5.60 -2.25
C VAL A 30 -7.98 6.57 -1.37
N ARG A 31 -7.31 7.46 -0.63
CA ARG A 31 -7.98 8.48 0.21
C ARG A 31 -8.87 9.41 -0.61
N ARG A 32 -8.40 9.86 -1.77
CA ARG A 32 -9.17 10.75 -2.65
C ARG A 32 -10.38 10.04 -3.27
N ARG A 33 -10.22 8.80 -3.70
CA ARG A 33 -11.26 8.04 -4.43
C ARG A 33 -12.30 7.40 -3.50
N TRP A 34 -11.89 6.98 -2.30
CA TRP A 34 -12.73 6.32 -1.31
C TRP A 34 -12.46 6.86 0.11
N PRO A 35 -12.88 8.11 0.42
CA PRO A 35 -12.57 8.77 1.69
C PRO A 35 -13.17 8.08 2.94
N LYS A 36 -14.16 7.21 2.76
CA LYS A 36 -14.81 6.46 3.85
C LYS A 36 -14.43 4.97 3.86
N ALA A 37 -13.43 4.56 3.07
CA ALA A 37 -13.00 3.17 3.06
C ALA A 37 -12.16 2.83 4.28
N GLU A 38 -12.31 1.60 4.77
CA GLU A 38 -11.34 0.99 5.69
C GLU A 38 -10.16 0.49 4.85
N VAL A 39 -8.97 1.06 5.09
CA VAL A 39 -7.75 0.70 4.34
C VAL A 39 -6.89 -0.19 5.21
N VAL A 40 -6.50 -1.35 4.67
CA VAL A 40 -5.56 -2.29 5.30
C VAL A 40 -4.32 -2.38 4.42
N GLU A 41 -3.14 -2.23 5.00
CA GLU A 41 -1.87 -2.32 4.27
C GLU A 41 -1.12 -3.61 4.59
N TYR A 42 -0.66 -4.28 3.54
CA TYR A 42 0.17 -5.48 3.62
C TYR A 42 1.54 -5.15 3.04
N LEU A 43 2.58 -5.19 3.87
CA LEU A 43 3.93 -4.79 3.50
C LEU A 43 4.86 -6.00 3.53
N ASP A 44 5.56 -6.22 2.43
CA ASP A 44 6.48 -7.35 2.27
C ASP A 44 7.90 -6.86 1.90
N LYS A 45 8.91 -7.60 2.37
CA LYS A 45 10.29 -7.41 1.94
C LYS A 45 10.82 -8.76 1.46
N ALA A 46 10.96 -8.90 0.16
CA ALA A 46 11.49 -10.11 -0.45
C ALA A 46 12.19 -9.79 -1.77
N SER A 47 13.41 -10.27 -1.96
CA SER A 47 14.08 -10.20 -3.27
C SER A 47 13.45 -11.22 -4.22
N GLY A 48 13.09 -10.78 -5.43
CA GLY A 48 12.65 -11.69 -6.50
C GLY A 48 13.80 -12.45 -7.18
N ALA A 49 15.05 -12.10 -6.84
CA ALA A 49 16.24 -12.77 -7.33
C ALA A 49 16.34 -14.16 -6.69
N LYS A 50 16.24 -15.20 -7.53
CA LYS A 50 16.72 -16.55 -7.25
C LYS A 50 18.15 -16.68 -7.75
#